data_AF-A0ABC8TYU0-F1
#
_entry.id   AF-A0ABC8TYU0-F1
#
_cell.length_a   1.000
_cell.length_b   1.000
_cell.length_c   1.000
_cell.angle_alpha   90.00
_cell.angle_beta   90.00
_cell.angle_gamma   90.00
#
_symmetry.space_group_name_H-M   'P 1'
#
loop_
_entity.id
_entity.type
_entity.pdbx_description
1 polymer ?
#
loop_
_entity_poly.entity_id
_entity_poly.type
_entity_poly.pdbx_seq_one_letter_code
_entity_poly.pdbx_strand_id
1 'polypeptide(L)'
;ATYLTNGYLKTVIDWISSMKGIRLKDFPSFIRTTDPNDFILKFILSEIEKAKKVSAIILNSFDELEYDFIDALSSILPPIYSVGPLHILQNHIQDNDLKFLGLNL
;
A
#
# COMPACT_ATOMS: atom_id res chain seq x y z
N ALA A 1 -6.35 11.91 -24.24
CA ALA A 1 -5.40 12.23 -23.16
C ALA A 1 -3.96 12.17 -23.68
N THR A 2 -3.40 13.31 -24.07
CA THR A 2 -2.04 13.42 -24.68
C THR A 2 -0.93 12.98 -23.72
N TYR A 3 -1.16 13.07 -22.41
CA TYR A 3 -0.19 12.70 -21.36
C TYR A 3 0.15 11.20 -21.31
N LEU A 4 -0.70 10.33 -21.88
CA LEU A 4 -0.45 8.88 -21.91
C LEU A 4 0.62 8.50 -22.93
N THR A 5 0.74 9.26 -24.01
CA THR A 5 1.57 8.93 -25.18
C THR A 5 2.74 9.89 -25.39
N ASN A 6 2.67 11.11 -24.84
CA ASN A 6 3.71 12.14 -25.00
C ASN A 6 4.97 11.94 -24.13
N GLY A 7 5.06 10.82 -23.40
CA GLY A 7 6.18 10.53 -22.52
C GLY A 7 6.09 11.15 -21.13
N TYR A 8 5.05 11.93 -20.80
CA TYR A 8 4.88 12.53 -19.46
C TYR A 8 4.94 11.48 -18.34
N LEU A 9 4.36 10.30 -18.53
CA LEU A 9 4.42 9.26 -17.51
C LEU A 9 5.82 8.61 -17.32
N LYS A 10 6.80 8.95 -18.16
CA LYS A 10 8.20 8.51 -17.99
C LYS A 10 9.00 9.41 -17.05
N THR A 11 8.43 10.52 -16.58
CA THR A 11 9.06 11.42 -15.60
C THR A 11 9.44 10.63 -14.35
N VAL A 12 10.72 10.72 -13.98
CA VAL A 12 11.28 10.11 -12.77
C VAL A 12 10.88 10.92 -11.55
N ILE A 13 10.59 10.22 -10.46
CA ILE A 13 10.22 10.80 -9.17
C ILE A 13 11.41 10.64 -8.23
N ASP A 14 12.08 11.75 -7.94
CA ASP A 14 13.30 11.81 -7.15
C ASP A 14 13.09 12.36 -5.73
N TRP A 15 11.91 12.91 -5.44
CA TRP A 15 11.58 13.49 -4.14
C TRP A 15 11.14 12.46 -3.09
N ILE A 16 11.03 11.17 -3.44
CA ILE A 16 10.74 10.09 -2.49
C ILE A 16 12.02 9.26 -2.30
N SER A 17 12.74 9.54 -1.21
CA SER A 17 14.06 8.96 -0.92
C SER A 17 14.08 7.43 -0.93
N SER A 18 13.03 6.80 -0.38
CA SER A 18 12.90 5.34 -0.29
C SER A 18 12.51 4.66 -1.61
N MET A 19 12.17 5.42 -2.65
CA MET A 19 11.69 4.86 -3.93
C MET A 19 12.45 5.43 -5.13
N LYS A 20 13.78 5.31 -5.13
CA LYS A 20 14.63 5.84 -6.20
C LYS A 20 14.32 5.16 -7.55
N GLY A 21 14.22 5.98 -8.59
CA GLY A 21 14.07 5.49 -9.97
C GLY A 21 12.65 5.12 -10.38
N ILE A 22 11.66 5.27 -9.49
CA ILE A 22 10.25 5.12 -9.87
C ILE A 22 9.85 6.27 -10.82
N ARG A 23 8.88 5.99 -11.70
CA ARG A 23 8.34 6.97 -12.65
C ARG A 23 6.86 7.21 -12.37
N LEU A 24 6.30 8.29 -12.91
CA LEU A 24 4.85 8.55 -12.83
C LEU A 24 3.99 7.36 -13.31
N LYS A 25 4.44 6.58 -14.29
CA LYS A 25 3.73 5.37 -14.75
C LYS A 25 3.78 4.18 -13.77
N ASP A 26 4.62 4.23 -12.74
CA ASP A 26 4.75 3.15 -11.77
C ASP A 26 3.80 3.39 -10.57
N PHE A 27 3.29 4.62 -10.39
CA PHE A 27 2.25 4.93 -9.40
C PHE A 27 0.88 4.36 -9.78
N PRO A 28 -0.02 4.10 -8.81
CA PRO A 28 -1.38 3.69 -9.11
C PRO A 28 -2.10 4.65 -10.07
N SER A 29 -2.94 4.12 -10.97
CA SER A 29 -3.61 4.94 -11.99
C SER A 29 -4.57 5.98 -11.41
N PHE A 30 -5.08 5.76 -10.20
CA PHE A 30 -6.04 6.66 -9.56
C PHE A 30 -5.49 8.04 -9.20
N ILE A 31 -4.16 8.20 -9.11
CA ILE A 31 -3.56 9.54 -8.92
C ILE A 31 -3.33 10.28 -10.25
N ARG A 32 -3.54 9.61 -11.39
CA ARG A 32 -3.24 10.15 -12.74
C ARG A 32 -4.43 10.89 -13.32
N THR A 33 -4.99 11.80 -12.55
CA THR A 33 -6.16 12.60 -12.91
C THR A 33 -5.79 14.09 -12.92
N THR A 34 -6.38 14.84 -13.84
CA THR A 34 -6.31 16.31 -13.87
C THR A 34 -7.60 16.96 -13.37
N ASP A 35 -8.60 16.14 -13.03
CA ASP A 35 -9.85 16.63 -12.47
C ASP A 35 -9.65 16.91 -10.97
N PRO A 36 -9.72 18.17 -10.52
CA PRO A 36 -9.64 18.49 -9.09
C PRO A 36 -10.82 17.91 -8.29
N ASN A 37 -11.88 17.45 -8.95
CA ASN A 37 -13.05 16.83 -8.36
C ASN A 37 -13.09 15.30 -8.49
N ASP A 38 -11.99 14.67 -8.92
CA ASP A 38 -11.91 13.22 -9.03
C ASP A 38 -12.28 12.53 -7.71
N PHE A 39 -13.33 11.72 -7.76
CA PHE A 39 -13.91 11.08 -6.58
C PHE A 39 -12.93 10.11 -5.92
N ILE A 40 -12.20 9.32 -6.72
CA ILE A 40 -11.29 8.31 -6.18
C ILE A 40 -10.10 9.00 -5.51
N LEU A 41 -9.53 10.03 -6.13
CA LEU A 41 -8.44 10.80 -5.52
C LEU A 41 -8.88 11.42 -4.19
N LYS A 42 -10.05 12.07 -4.15
CA LYS A 42 -10.61 12.64 -2.91
C LYS A 42 -10.86 11.60 -1.84
N PHE A 43 -11.39 10.44 -2.22
CA PHE A 43 -11.63 9.33 -1.31
C PHE A 43 -10.33 8.83 -0.69
N ILE A 44 -9.31 8.54 -1.51
CA ILE A 44 -8.00 8.06 -1.03
C ILE A 44 -7.34 9.07 -0.09
N LEU A 45 -7.39 10.36 -0.40
CA LEU A 45 -6.85 11.41 0.49
C LEU A 45 -7.57 11.44 1.85
N SER A 46 -8.89 11.26 1.86
CA SER A 46 -9.68 11.15 3.10
C SER A 46 -9.28 9.91 3.92
N GLU A 47 -9.11 8.76 3.26
CA GLU A 47 -8.68 7.53 3.94
C GLU A 47 -7.26 7.62 4.49
N ILE A 48 -6.33 8.32 3.81
CA ILE A 48 -4.99 8.60 4.33
C ILE A 48 -5.06 9.41 5.63
N GLU A 49 -5.92 10.44 5.70
CA GLU A 49 -6.10 11.23 6.92
C GLU A 49 -6.74 10.43 8.07
N LYS A 50 -7.57 9.44 7.76
CA LYS A 50 -8.10 8.50 8.76
C LYS A 50 -7.04 7.49 9.20
N ALA A 51 -6.21 6.99 8.29
CA ALA A 51 -5.13 6.06 8.59
C ALA A 51 -4.09 6.65 9.55
N LYS A 52 -3.92 7.97 9.59
CA LYS A 52 -3.08 8.65 10.61
C LYS A 52 -3.64 8.56 12.03
N LYS A 53 -4.92 8.23 12.19
CA LYS A 53 -5.66 8.26 13.47
C LYS A 53 -6.01 6.88 14.00
N VAL A 54 -5.71 5.82 13.26
CA VAL A 54 -5.94 4.45 13.74
C VAL A 54 -4.87 4.05 14.76
N SER A 55 -5.14 3.02 15.55
CA SER A 55 -4.18 2.53 16.54
C SER A 55 -2.96 1.85 15.91
N ALA A 56 -3.13 1.22 14.75
CA ALA A 56 -2.07 0.53 14.02
C ALA A 56 -2.48 0.26 12.56
N ILE A 57 -1.50 0.09 11.68
CA ILE A 57 -1.68 -0.36 10.30
C ILE A 57 -1.10 -1.77 10.18
N ILE A 58 -1.87 -2.69 9.60
CA ILE A 58 -1.43 -4.06 9.34
C ILE A 58 -1.14 -4.21 7.85
N LEU A 59 0.07 -4.62 7.52
CA LEU A 59 0.49 -4.89 6.14
C LEU A 59 0.69 -6.39 5.94
N ASN A 60 0.13 -6.90 4.84
CA ASN A 60 0.43 -8.24 4.36
C ASN A 60 1.78 -8.24 3.61
N SER A 61 2.85 -8.02 4.35
CA SER A 61 4.24 -8.04 3.89
C SER A 61 5.13 -8.58 5.03
N PHE A 62 6.44 -8.55 4.89
CA PHE A 62 7.40 -8.95 5.92
C PHE A 62 8.46 -7.86 6.12
N ASP A 63 9.03 -7.80 7.33
CA ASP A 63 9.85 -6.66 7.77
C ASP A 63 11.10 -6.45 6.90
N GLU A 64 11.75 -7.53 6.45
CA GLU A 64 12.94 -7.43 5.60
C GLU A 64 12.65 -6.82 4.22
N LEU A 65 11.40 -6.88 3.73
CA LEU A 65 11.01 -6.28 2.45
C LEU A 65 10.66 -4.80 2.59
N GLU A 66 10.04 -4.40 3.69
CA GLU A 66 9.42 -3.08 3.86
C GLU A 66 10.18 -2.17 4.85
N TYR A 67 11.33 -2.59 5.36
CA TYR A 67 12.06 -1.88 6.41
C TYR A 67 12.24 -0.37 6.11
N ASP A 68 12.83 -0.03 4.96
CA ASP A 68 13.08 1.37 4.55
C ASP A 68 11.79 2.18 4.36
N PHE A 69 10.69 1.50 4.04
CA PHE A 69 9.37 2.11 3.86
C PHE A 69 8.72 2.38 5.21
N ILE A 70 8.73 1.41 6.12
CA ILE A 70 8.18 1.54 7.47
C ILE A 70 8.96 2.59 8.26
N ASP A 71 10.29 2.59 8.16
CA ASP A 71 11.14 3.59 8.82
C ASP A 71 10.80 5.01 8.36
N ALA A 72 10.68 5.22 7.05
CA ALA A 72 10.33 6.52 6.48
C ALA A 72 8.93 7.02 6.91
N LEU A 73 7.97 6.10 7.07
CA LEU A 73 6.60 6.44 7.44
C LEU A 73 6.32 6.46 8.94
N SER A 74 7.24 5.96 9.76
CA SER A 74 7.10 5.90 11.23
C SER A 74 6.85 7.26 11.88
N SER A 75 7.33 8.35 11.25
CA SER A 75 7.14 9.72 11.73
C SER A 75 5.77 10.33 11.38
N ILE A 76 5.02 9.72 10.45
CA ILE A 76 3.79 10.27 9.87
C ILE A 76 2.57 9.40 10.22
N LEU A 77 2.78 8.09 10.34
CA LEU A 77 1.74 7.08 10.53
C LEU A 77 1.82 6.45 11.93
N PRO A 78 0.71 5.88 12.42
CA PRO A 78 0.74 5.03 13.61
C PRO A 78 1.60 3.78 13.36
N PRO A 79 1.88 2.96 14.41
CA PRO A 79 2.66 1.75 14.27
C PRO A 79 2.19 0.87 13.10
N ILE A 80 3.14 0.46 12.26
CA ILE A 80 2.92 -0.39 11.09
C ILE A 80 3.47 -1.77 11.41
N TYR A 81 2.66 -2.81 11.23
CA TYR A 81 3.04 -4.20 11.49
C TYR A 81 2.95 -5.03 10.22
N SER A 82 4.07 -5.62 9.82
CA SER A 82 4.13 -6.60 8.74
C SER A 82 3.76 -7.97 9.31
N VAL A 83 2.63 -8.54 8.88
CA VAL A 83 2.11 -9.84 9.39
C VAL A 83 2.05 -10.92 8.33
N GLY A 84 2.77 -10.71 7.23
CA GLY A 84 2.70 -11.53 6.03
C GLY A 84 3.99 -12.29 5.73
N PRO A 85 4.03 -12.92 4.55
CA PRO A 85 2.91 -13.02 3.62
C PRO A 85 1.85 -14.04 4.10
N LEU A 86 0.58 -13.60 4.18
CA LEU A 86 -0.55 -14.38 4.74
C LEU A 86 -0.72 -15.75 4.08
N HIS A 87 -0.40 -15.87 2.78
CA HIS A 87 -0.52 -17.14 2.04
C HIS A 87 0.46 -18.22 2.54
N ILE A 88 1.59 -17.84 3.14
CA ILE A 88 2.54 -18.79 3.75
C ILE A 88 2.01 -19.23 5.12
N LEU A 89 1.45 -18.29 5.89
CA LEU A 89 0.93 -18.56 7.23
C LEU A 89 -0.26 -19.53 7.23
N GLN A 90 -1.05 -19.55 6.15
CA GLN A 90 -2.15 -20.50 5.99
C GLN A 90 -1.71 -21.97 6.13
N ASN A 91 -0.51 -22.33 5.66
CA ASN A 91 0.00 -23.70 5.74
C ASN A 91 0.42 -24.13 7.16
N HIS A 92 0.52 -23.18 8.10
CA HIS A 92 0.91 -23.42 9.49
C HIS A 92 -0.29 -23.44 10.45
N ILE A 93 -1.50 -23.11 9.97
CA ILE A 93 -2.73 -23.25 10.75
C ILE A 93 -3.04 -24.75 10.80
N GLN A 94 -2.81 -25.38 11.96
CA GLN A 94 -3.40 -26.69 12.21
C GLN A 94 -4.92 -26.51 12.25
N ASP A 95 -5.56 -27.04 11.22
CA ASP A 95 -6.99 -26.97 10.90
C ASP A 95 -7.91 -27.65 11.92
N ASN A 96 -7.46 -27.85 13.16
CA ASN A 96 -8.22 -28.55 14.18
C ASN A 96 -9.47 -27.74 14.57
N ASP A 97 -9.36 -26.40 14.64
CA ASP A 97 -10.49 -25.53 15.03
C ASP A 97 -11.42 -25.17 13.86
N LEU A 98 -10.94 -25.09 12.61
CA LEU A 98 -11.82 -24.78 11.46
C LEU A 98 -12.60 -26.01 11.00
N LYS A 99 -12.06 -27.23 11.18
CA LYS A 99 -12.83 -28.48 11.04
C LYS A 99 -14.03 -28.53 11.99
N PHE A 100 -13.91 -27.99 13.21
CA PHE A 100 -15.05 -27.87 14.13
C PHE A 100 -16.12 -26.89 13.63
N LEU A 101 -15.75 -25.91 12.81
CA LEU A 101 -16.67 -24.93 12.23
C LEU A 101 -17.27 -25.37 10.88
N GLY A 102 -16.89 -26.55 10.37
CA GLY A 102 -17.40 -27.08 9.10
C GLY A 102 -16.99 -26.28 7.87
N LEU A 103 -15.97 -25.43 7.97
CA LEU A 103 -15.45 -24.64 6.88
C LEU A 103 -14.29 -25.41 6.23
N ASN A 104 -14.45 -25.75 4.96
CA ASN A 104 -13.33 -26.20 4.13
C ASN A 104 -12.77 -24.98 3.40
N LEU A 105 -11.44 -24.93 3.31
CA LEU A 105 -10.71 -23.96 2.50
C LEU A 105 -10.48 -24.50 1.08
#